data_AF-A0A0Q9SJ86-F1
#
_entry.id   AF-A0A0Q9SJ86-F1
#
_cell.length_a   1.000
_cell.length_b   1.000
_cell.length_c   1.000
_cell.angle_alpha   90.00
_cell.angle_beta   90.00
_cell.angle_gamma   90.00
#
_symmetry.space_group_name_H-M   'P 1'
#
loop_
_entity.id
_entity.type
_entity.pdbx_description
1 polymer ?
#
loop_
_entity_poly.entity_id
_entity_poly.type
_entity_poly.pdbx_seq_one_letter_code
_entity_poly.pdbx_strand_id
1 'polypeptide(L)'
;MLLFAVYVGTAFMNLRPLALVAVVASLALAHASLRNPTLHESSYARLPMGLIAAAALTGAQLLATAGLYLLTPVFVAVAVLATLPHRFAVARAARIVLPPLLAALAVWWLARDEPRIDVHVFLTDGARALLHGVNPYSIDFPNIYGPEETAQYYGPDVVQDGRLAFGFPYPPLLLLTALPGYLLGDVRLSSAIAVTVVGGWLLWRSHTTSGRRAAVLLLCLPGLPSLFAGAWVEPVVVALLAVVVLAARRERWVVAAVALGLLYVSKQYFLVALPCLWLLRPYVTRGRLLAFVGTGAVVTLPFIAWSPASWWSSVVTLQFQQPFRPDSTSIVAELAEVFGWADPTWAGPVSLAAGFAVALVLARTLRPGVATFSLALGLCLAVTFLLSKQAFLNYYLVCAGALVLAAWCRAEEAPSETGMPPAHGERAAYPVVRGGAEAPVGSAPQ
;
A
#
# COMPACT_ATOMS: atom_id res chain seq x y z
N MET A 1 -4.75 11.91 -6.43
CA MET A 1 -5.36 11.32 -5.22
C MET A 1 -6.88 11.22 -5.31
N LEU A 2 -7.61 12.31 -5.56
CA LEU A 2 -9.09 12.33 -5.62
C LEU A 2 -9.65 11.64 -6.89
N LEU A 3 -9.09 11.94 -8.06
CA LEU A 3 -9.41 11.23 -9.31
C LEU A 3 -9.05 9.75 -9.24
N PHE A 4 -7.98 9.42 -8.51
CA PHE A 4 -7.55 8.05 -8.24
C PHE A 4 -8.58 7.31 -7.36
N ALA A 5 -9.03 7.96 -6.27
CA ALA A 5 -10.09 7.51 -5.38
C ALA A 5 -11.45 7.27 -6.10
N VAL A 6 -11.84 8.19 -6.99
CA VAL A 6 -13.06 8.06 -7.82
C VAL A 6 -12.94 6.89 -8.80
N TYR A 7 -11.78 6.70 -9.41
CA TYR A 7 -11.50 5.54 -10.26
C TYR A 7 -11.62 4.21 -9.50
N VAL A 8 -11.09 4.14 -8.29
CA VAL A 8 -11.16 2.91 -7.50
C VAL A 8 -12.62 2.45 -7.27
N GLY A 9 -13.55 3.39 -7.09
CA GLY A 9 -14.97 3.07 -6.98
C GLY A 9 -15.61 2.52 -8.25
N THR A 10 -14.99 2.74 -9.42
CA THR A 10 -15.55 2.43 -10.74
C THR A 10 -14.81 1.32 -11.48
N ALA A 11 -13.91 0.57 -10.82
CA ALA A 11 -13.11 -0.48 -11.44
C ALA A 11 -13.94 -1.60 -12.13
N PHE A 12 -15.24 -1.68 -11.82
CA PHE A 12 -16.22 -2.59 -12.46
C PHE A 12 -17.04 -1.96 -13.60
N MET A 13 -16.79 -0.70 -14.00
CA MET A 13 -17.70 0.11 -14.85
C MET A 13 -17.10 0.58 -16.20
N ASN A 14 -16.09 -0.11 -16.78
CA ASN A 14 -15.52 0.24 -18.11
C ASN A 14 -14.94 1.68 -18.25
N LEU A 15 -14.47 2.31 -17.16
CA LEU A 15 -13.85 3.66 -17.17
C LEU A 15 -12.31 3.64 -17.13
N ARG A 16 -11.69 2.65 -17.76
CA ARG A 16 -10.23 2.42 -17.70
C ARG A 16 -9.36 3.55 -18.28
N PRO A 17 -9.72 4.25 -19.39
CA PRO A 17 -8.92 5.38 -19.88
C PRO A 17 -8.87 6.55 -18.88
N LEU A 18 -9.99 6.82 -18.19
CA LEU A 18 -10.09 7.90 -17.21
C LEU A 18 -9.27 7.58 -15.94
N ALA A 19 -9.20 6.30 -15.57
CA ALA A 19 -8.34 5.77 -14.52
C ALA A 19 -6.86 6.07 -14.77
N LEU A 20 -6.44 5.80 -16.00
CA LEU A 20 -5.08 5.96 -16.45
C LEU A 20 -4.66 7.43 -16.38
N VAL A 21 -5.53 8.31 -16.89
CA VAL A 21 -5.36 9.76 -16.81
C VAL A 21 -5.29 10.22 -15.35
N ALA A 22 -6.13 9.68 -14.47
CA ALA A 22 -6.13 10.00 -13.05
C ALA A 22 -4.84 9.58 -12.32
N VAL A 23 -4.32 8.39 -12.63
CA VAL A 23 -3.04 7.89 -12.09
C VAL A 23 -1.90 8.74 -12.62
N VAL A 24 -1.79 8.91 -13.94
CA VAL A 24 -0.72 9.70 -14.59
C VAL A 24 -0.73 11.15 -14.11
N ALA A 25 -1.91 11.78 -14.03
CA ALA A 25 -2.03 13.14 -13.49
C ALA A 25 -1.65 13.21 -12.00
N SER A 26 -1.99 12.18 -11.21
CA SER A 26 -1.59 12.14 -9.79
C SER A 26 -0.08 11.98 -9.63
N LEU A 27 0.59 11.21 -10.50
CA LEU A 27 2.04 11.05 -10.51
C LEU A 27 2.75 12.33 -10.99
N ALA A 28 2.22 12.97 -12.04
CA ALA A 28 2.73 14.25 -12.54
C ALA A 28 2.60 15.38 -11.51
N LEU A 29 1.46 15.46 -10.82
CA LEU A 29 1.26 16.41 -9.73
C LEU A 29 2.18 16.12 -8.54
N ALA A 30 2.35 14.84 -8.15
CA ALA A 30 3.29 14.46 -7.10
C ALA A 30 4.73 14.84 -7.47
N HIS A 31 5.14 14.67 -8.73
CA HIS A 31 6.45 15.10 -9.22
C HIS A 31 6.60 16.63 -9.24
N ALA A 32 5.58 17.36 -9.71
CA ALA A 32 5.60 18.83 -9.75
C ALA A 32 5.67 19.44 -8.34
N SER A 33 4.96 18.86 -7.36
CA SER A 33 5.04 19.26 -5.95
C SER A 33 6.42 19.05 -5.33
N LEU A 34 7.25 18.14 -5.87
CA LEU A 34 8.64 17.96 -5.41
C LEU A 34 9.56 19.09 -5.89
N ARG A 35 9.25 19.70 -7.03
CA ARG A 35 10.08 20.74 -7.64
C ARG A 35 9.68 22.15 -7.20
N ASN A 36 8.44 22.36 -6.75
CA ASN A 36 7.93 23.69 -6.44
C ASN A 36 7.20 23.74 -5.08
N PRO A 37 7.83 24.30 -4.02
CA PRO A 37 7.26 24.39 -2.67
C PRO A 37 5.98 25.22 -2.57
N THR A 38 5.71 26.13 -3.51
CA THR A 38 4.50 26.97 -3.50
C THR A 38 3.23 26.22 -3.95
N LEU A 39 3.39 25.14 -4.73
CA LEU A 39 2.29 24.19 -5.03
C LEU A 39 1.91 23.34 -3.80
N HIS A 40 2.73 23.36 -2.75
CA HIS A 40 2.52 22.57 -1.53
C HIS A 40 1.28 23.07 -0.76
N GLU A 41 1.14 24.38 -0.56
CA GLU A 41 0.00 24.98 0.17
C GLU A 41 -1.34 24.78 -0.55
N SER A 42 -1.38 24.95 -1.88
CA SER A 42 -2.59 24.77 -2.68
C SER A 42 -3.06 23.31 -2.74
N SER A 43 -2.16 22.35 -2.55
CA SER A 43 -2.46 20.92 -2.49
C SER A 43 -3.11 20.53 -1.15
N TYR A 44 -2.70 21.14 -0.03
CA TYR A 44 -3.34 20.95 1.28
C TYR A 44 -4.75 21.54 1.35
N ALA A 45 -5.03 22.59 0.56
CA ALA A 45 -6.37 23.17 0.45
C ALA A 45 -7.39 22.22 -0.22
N ARG A 46 -6.94 21.27 -1.04
CA ARG A 46 -7.80 20.31 -1.77
C ARG A 46 -7.97 18.95 -1.08
N LEU A 47 -7.12 18.66 -0.08
CA LEU A 47 -7.19 17.46 0.77
C LEU A 47 -8.57 17.24 1.45
N PRO A 48 -9.30 18.27 1.91
CA PRO A 48 -10.64 18.11 2.47
C PRO A 48 -11.64 17.50 1.48
N MET A 49 -11.66 17.98 0.24
CA MET A 49 -12.55 17.44 -0.81
C MET A 49 -12.19 15.99 -1.15
N GLY A 50 -10.90 15.66 -1.17
CA GLY A 50 -10.43 14.30 -1.42
C GLY A 50 -10.81 13.33 -0.32
N LEU A 51 -10.75 13.79 0.91
CA LEU A 51 -11.16 13.04 2.08
C LEU A 51 -12.67 12.80 2.12
N ILE A 52 -13.48 13.83 1.82
CA ILE A 52 -14.94 13.71 1.77
C ILE A 52 -15.35 12.71 0.69
N ALA A 53 -14.78 12.83 -0.52
CA ALA A 53 -15.06 11.89 -1.61
C ALA A 53 -14.63 10.46 -1.23
N ALA A 54 -13.46 10.30 -0.63
CA ALA A 54 -12.94 9.00 -0.23
C ALA A 54 -13.79 8.32 0.86
N ALA A 55 -14.18 9.08 1.88
CA ALA A 55 -15.08 8.62 2.94
C ALA A 55 -16.48 8.30 2.38
N ALA A 56 -16.99 9.11 1.46
CA ALA A 56 -18.29 8.88 0.83
C ALA A 56 -18.31 7.61 0.00
N LEU A 57 -17.29 7.37 -0.82
CA LEU A 57 -17.19 6.15 -1.64
C LEU A 57 -17.03 4.90 -0.77
N THR A 58 -16.14 4.96 0.23
CA THR A 58 -15.90 3.83 1.15
C THR A 58 -17.16 3.51 1.96
N GLY A 59 -17.80 4.53 2.53
CA GLY A 59 -19.04 4.39 3.28
C GLY A 59 -20.17 3.87 2.42
N ALA A 60 -20.36 4.42 1.22
CA ALA A 60 -21.39 3.99 0.29
C ALA A 60 -21.23 2.50 -0.07
N GLN A 61 -20.01 2.04 -0.36
CA GLN A 61 -19.76 0.64 -0.68
C GLN A 61 -20.07 -0.31 0.49
N LEU A 62 -19.53 -0.03 1.69
CA LEU A 62 -19.73 -0.89 2.87
C LEU A 62 -21.16 -0.88 3.39
N LEU A 63 -21.86 0.25 3.27
CA LEU A 63 -23.21 0.41 3.80
C LEU A 63 -24.28 0.03 2.78
N ALA A 64 -24.02 0.16 1.48
CA ALA A 64 -24.93 -0.35 0.45
C ALA A 64 -25.10 -1.86 0.54
N THR A 65 -24.01 -2.59 0.77
CA THR A 65 -24.07 -4.04 0.98
C THR A 65 -24.85 -4.41 2.24
N ALA A 66 -24.96 -3.48 3.20
CA ALA A 66 -25.78 -3.59 4.40
C ALA A 66 -27.24 -3.16 4.28
N GLY A 67 -27.67 -2.65 3.13
CA GLY A 67 -28.96 -1.96 3.04
C GLY A 67 -29.03 -0.71 3.91
N LEU A 68 -27.88 -0.23 4.40
CA LEU A 68 -27.73 0.93 5.29
C LEU A 68 -27.14 2.14 4.55
N TYR A 69 -27.23 2.19 3.21
CA TYR A 69 -26.62 3.27 2.40
C TYR A 69 -27.01 4.68 2.87
N LEU A 70 -28.18 4.84 3.50
CA LEU A 70 -28.63 6.09 4.14
C LEU A 70 -27.75 6.56 5.30
N LEU A 71 -26.90 5.70 5.87
CA LEU A 71 -25.93 6.03 6.92
C LEU A 71 -24.58 6.47 6.36
N THR A 72 -24.38 6.48 5.03
CA THR A 72 -23.15 6.98 4.40
C THR A 72 -22.81 8.41 4.84
N PRO A 73 -23.77 9.35 4.94
CA PRO A 73 -23.50 10.70 5.45
C PRO A 73 -22.99 10.69 6.90
N VAL A 74 -23.44 9.74 7.74
CA VAL A 74 -22.98 9.60 9.13
C VAL A 74 -21.53 9.13 9.15
N PHE A 75 -21.17 8.15 8.33
CA PHE A 75 -19.78 7.70 8.20
C PHE A 75 -18.86 8.84 7.72
N VAL A 76 -19.30 9.59 6.70
CA VAL A 76 -18.58 10.77 6.20
C VAL A 76 -18.43 11.82 7.29
N ALA A 77 -19.49 12.09 8.06
CA ALA A 77 -19.44 13.04 9.17
C ALA A 77 -18.39 12.61 10.21
N VAL A 78 -18.38 11.34 10.62
CA VAL A 78 -17.37 10.81 11.56
C VAL A 78 -15.96 10.97 11.00
N ALA A 79 -15.74 10.63 9.72
CA ALA A 79 -14.44 10.79 9.06
C ALA A 79 -13.98 12.26 9.02
N VAL A 80 -14.86 13.20 8.69
CA VAL A 80 -14.56 14.64 8.67
C VAL A 80 -14.27 15.15 10.09
N LEU A 81 -15.11 14.78 11.08
CA LEU A 81 -14.93 15.16 12.48
C LEU A 81 -13.60 14.67 13.05
N ALA A 82 -13.13 13.49 12.63
CA ALA A 82 -11.83 12.95 13.04
C ALA A 82 -10.63 13.82 12.60
N THR A 83 -10.81 14.67 11.58
CA THR A 83 -9.76 15.58 11.09
C THR A 83 -9.63 16.88 11.88
N LEU A 84 -10.67 17.24 12.64
CA LEU A 84 -10.73 18.50 13.40
C LEU A 84 -9.63 18.54 14.48
N PRO A 85 -9.31 19.71 15.05
CA PRO A 85 -8.34 19.81 16.16
C PRO A 85 -8.76 19.08 17.45
N HIS A 86 -7.78 18.61 18.24
CA HIS A 86 -8.00 17.86 19.51
C HIS A 86 -8.78 18.60 20.60
N ARG A 87 -8.83 19.94 20.53
CA ARG A 87 -9.58 20.77 21.50
C ARG A 87 -11.08 20.45 21.51
N PHE A 88 -11.63 19.96 20.41
CA PHE A 88 -13.03 19.58 20.33
C PHE A 88 -13.25 18.14 20.83
N ALA A 89 -14.11 17.96 21.82
CA ALA A 89 -14.44 16.63 22.38
C ALA A 89 -14.96 15.67 21.30
N VAL A 90 -15.82 16.17 20.41
CA VAL A 90 -16.38 15.42 19.27
C VAL A 90 -15.28 14.89 18.35
N ALA A 91 -14.19 15.65 18.14
CA ALA A 91 -13.07 15.20 17.31
C ALA A 91 -12.31 14.03 17.96
N ARG A 92 -12.17 14.03 19.29
CA ARG A 92 -11.57 12.90 20.03
C ARG A 92 -12.43 11.66 19.94
N ALA A 93 -13.74 11.80 20.16
CA ALA A 93 -14.69 10.70 20.01
C ALA A 93 -14.65 10.13 18.58
N ALA A 94 -14.68 10.98 17.55
CA ALA A 94 -14.63 10.55 16.16
C ALA A 94 -13.35 9.75 15.82
N ARG A 95 -12.18 10.12 16.38
CA ARG A 95 -10.94 9.36 16.16
C ARG A 95 -10.91 8.00 16.86
N ILE A 96 -11.58 7.88 18.00
CA ILE A 96 -11.72 6.61 18.72
C ILE A 96 -12.72 5.71 18.00
N VAL A 97 -13.81 6.28 17.47
CA VAL A 97 -14.91 5.54 16.85
C VAL A 97 -14.62 5.13 15.41
N LEU A 98 -13.91 5.94 14.62
CA LEU A 98 -13.74 5.69 13.18
C LEU A 98 -13.06 4.33 12.87
N PRO A 99 -11.91 3.96 13.46
CA PRO A 99 -11.28 2.67 13.16
C PRO A 99 -12.14 1.45 13.52
N PRO A 100 -12.73 1.32 14.73
CA PRO A 100 -13.59 0.19 15.06
C PRO A 100 -14.90 0.20 14.27
N LEU A 101 -15.44 1.36 13.89
CA LEU A 101 -16.59 1.43 12.99
C LEU A 101 -16.26 0.82 11.63
N LEU A 102 -15.12 1.19 11.03
CA LEU A 102 -14.65 0.62 9.78
C LEU A 102 -14.43 -0.90 9.89
N ALA A 103 -13.79 -1.35 10.97
CA ALA A 103 -13.58 -2.77 11.23
C ALA A 103 -14.90 -3.54 11.35
N ALA A 104 -15.87 -3.01 12.10
CA ALA A 104 -17.18 -3.61 12.26
C ALA A 104 -17.95 -3.70 10.94
N LEU A 105 -17.92 -2.65 10.12
CA LEU A 105 -18.55 -2.65 8.80
C LEU A 105 -17.88 -3.65 7.85
N ALA A 106 -16.55 -3.74 7.87
CA ALA A 106 -15.81 -4.73 7.09
C ALA A 106 -16.18 -6.16 7.51
N VAL A 107 -16.15 -6.47 8.81
CA VAL A 107 -16.54 -7.79 9.35
C VAL A 107 -17.98 -8.13 8.97
N TRP A 108 -18.90 -7.18 9.17
CA TRP A 108 -20.32 -7.36 8.87
C TRP A 108 -20.54 -7.73 7.41
N TRP A 109 -19.82 -7.08 6.50
CA TRP A 109 -19.95 -7.33 5.08
C TRP A 109 -19.29 -8.64 4.66
N LEU A 110 -18.06 -8.90 5.13
CA LEU A 110 -17.32 -10.13 4.83
C LEU A 110 -18.07 -11.38 5.27
N ALA A 111 -18.78 -11.32 6.41
CA ALA A 111 -19.61 -12.42 6.89
C ALA A 111 -20.79 -12.81 5.96
N ARG A 112 -21.10 -11.99 4.95
CA ARG A 112 -22.21 -12.20 4.00
C ARG A 112 -21.74 -12.29 2.56
N ASP A 113 -20.46 -12.04 2.32
CA ASP A 113 -19.87 -12.03 0.99
C ASP A 113 -19.24 -13.39 0.71
N GLU A 114 -19.69 -14.06 -0.34
CA GLU A 114 -19.09 -15.31 -0.82
C GLU A 114 -17.95 -15.00 -1.79
N PRO A 115 -16.67 -15.19 -1.40
CA PRO A 115 -15.55 -14.81 -2.24
C PRO A 115 -15.41 -15.79 -3.42
N ARG A 116 -15.72 -15.33 -4.63
CA ARG A 116 -15.42 -16.03 -5.89
C ARG A 116 -14.15 -15.49 -6.53
N ILE A 117 -13.02 -15.75 -5.87
CA ILE A 117 -11.70 -15.36 -6.37
C ILE A 117 -10.62 -16.34 -5.88
N ASP A 118 -9.69 -16.65 -6.76
CA ASP A 118 -8.59 -17.60 -6.54
C ASP A 118 -7.67 -17.18 -5.39
N VAL A 119 -7.44 -15.88 -5.19
CA VAL A 119 -6.64 -15.36 -4.06
C VAL A 119 -7.18 -15.85 -2.71
N HIS A 120 -8.51 -15.91 -2.55
CA HIS A 120 -9.13 -16.43 -1.34
C HIS A 120 -8.83 -17.93 -1.16
N VAL A 121 -8.92 -18.71 -2.23
CA VAL A 121 -8.59 -20.15 -2.24
C VAL A 121 -7.12 -20.36 -1.88
N PHE A 122 -6.21 -19.61 -2.50
CA PHE A 122 -4.76 -19.72 -2.25
C PHE A 122 -4.40 -19.47 -0.79
N LEU A 123 -4.98 -18.43 -0.18
CA LEU A 123 -4.75 -18.12 1.22
C LEU A 123 -5.38 -19.15 2.15
N THR A 124 -6.60 -19.59 1.87
CA THR A 124 -7.34 -20.54 2.72
C THR A 124 -6.71 -21.92 2.69
N ASP A 125 -6.44 -22.47 1.51
CA ASP A 125 -5.88 -23.80 1.34
C ASP A 125 -4.39 -23.82 1.71
N GLY A 126 -3.66 -22.74 1.42
CA GLY A 126 -2.29 -22.57 1.90
C GLY A 126 -2.20 -22.51 3.43
N ALA A 127 -3.13 -21.81 4.09
CA ALA A 127 -3.19 -21.74 5.55
C ALA A 127 -3.54 -23.10 6.15
N ARG A 128 -4.52 -23.79 5.56
CA ARG A 128 -4.87 -25.16 5.94
C ARG A 128 -3.66 -26.09 5.82
N ALA A 129 -2.96 -26.07 4.68
CA ALA A 129 -1.78 -26.91 4.45
C ALA A 129 -0.70 -26.65 5.51
N LEU A 130 -0.37 -25.38 5.74
CA LEU A 130 0.65 -25.00 6.72
C LEU A 130 0.32 -25.50 8.13
N LEU A 131 -0.94 -25.35 8.57
CA LEU A 131 -1.38 -25.80 9.90
C LEU A 131 -1.40 -27.33 10.06
N HIS A 132 -1.50 -28.08 8.96
CA HIS A 132 -1.44 -29.54 8.96
C HIS A 132 -0.03 -30.09 8.67
N GLY A 133 0.99 -29.24 8.64
CA GLY A 133 2.37 -29.67 8.34
C GLY A 133 2.56 -30.12 6.89
N VAL A 134 1.70 -29.69 5.98
CA VAL A 134 1.83 -29.90 4.53
C VAL A 134 2.50 -28.67 3.93
N ASN A 135 3.49 -28.86 3.06
CA ASN A 135 4.18 -27.74 2.42
C ASN A 135 3.20 -26.95 1.52
N PRO A 136 2.90 -25.67 1.82
CA PRO A 136 1.95 -24.87 1.04
C PRO A 136 2.38 -24.61 -0.41
N TYR A 137 3.67 -24.77 -0.72
CA TYR A 137 4.20 -24.61 -2.07
C TYR A 137 4.12 -25.90 -2.90
N SER A 138 3.79 -27.04 -2.29
CA SER A 138 3.70 -28.35 -2.95
C SER A 138 2.27 -28.87 -3.12
N ILE A 139 1.27 -28.12 -2.66
CA ILE A 139 -0.14 -28.40 -2.95
C ILE A 139 -0.51 -27.88 -4.35
N ASP A 140 -1.69 -28.26 -4.81
CA ASP A 140 -2.39 -27.70 -5.95
C ASP A 140 -3.71 -27.05 -5.48
N PHE A 141 -4.36 -26.29 -6.35
CA PHE A 141 -5.63 -25.62 -6.01
C PHE A 141 -6.75 -26.07 -6.94
N PRO A 142 -8.00 -26.12 -6.47
CA PRO A 142 -9.13 -26.27 -7.38
C PRO A 142 -9.20 -25.06 -8.32
N ASN A 143 -9.41 -25.30 -9.62
CA ASN A 143 -9.77 -24.22 -10.53
C ASN A 143 -11.26 -23.88 -10.35
N ILE A 144 -11.53 -22.69 -9.86
CA ILE A 144 -12.90 -22.23 -9.54
C ILE A 144 -13.58 -21.52 -10.72
N TYR A 145 -12.88 -21.32 -11.83
CA TYR A 145 -13.33 -20.52 -12.97
C TYR A 145 -13.89 -21.39 -14.10
N GLY A 146 -14.77 -20.80 -14.92
CA GLY A 146 -15.24 -21.44 -16.14
C GLY A 146 -14.14 -21.55 -17.23
N PRO A 147 -14.39 -22.27 -18.34
CA PRO A 147 -13.38 -22.46 -19.39
C PRO A 147 -12.84 -21.15 -20.00
N GLU A 148 -13.72 -20.17 -20.25
CA GLU A 148 -13.34 -18.88 -20.84
C GLU A 148 -12.47 -18.05 -19.88
N GLU A 149 -12.90 -17.91 -18.62
CA GLU A 149 -12.14 -17.23 -17.57
C GLU A 149 -10.81 -17.92 -17.29
N THR A 150 -10.78 -19.26 -17.30
CA THR A 150 -9.56 -20.05 -17.12
C THR A 150 -8.53 -19.72 -18.19
N ALA A 151 -8.93 -19.70 -19.46
CA ALA A 151 -8.05 -19.35 -20.58
C ALA A 151 -7.54 -17.90 -20.49
N GLN A 152 -8.30 -17.01 -19.86
CA GLN A 152 -7.89 -15.63 -19.61
C GLN A 152 -6.93 -15.51 -18.42
N TYR A 153 -7.09 -16.32 -17.37
CA TYR A 153 -6.41 -16.12 -16.08
C TYR A 153 -5.16 -16.97 -15.93
N TYR A 154 -5.11 -18.13 -16.57
CA TYR A 154 -4.04 -19.10 -16.41
C TYR A 154 -3.49 -19.55 -17.78
N GLY A 155 -2.17 -19.74 -17.82
CA GLY A 155 -1.54 -20.35 -18.99
C GLY A 155 -1.96 -21.82 -19.14
N PRO A 156 -1.97 -22.37 -20.37
CA PRO A 156 -2.41 -23.75 -20.60
C PRO A 156 -1.60 -24.78 -19.80
N ASP A 157 -0.32 -24.52 -19.58
CA ASP A 157 0.60 -25.45 -18.90
C ASP A 157 0.37 -25.56 -17.38
N VAL A 158 -0.40 -24.65 -16.79
CA VAL A 158 -0.62 -24.62 -15.32
C VAL A 158 -1.99 -25.17 -14.91
N VAL A 159 -2.81 -25.62 -15.86
CA VAL A 159 -4.13 -26.19 -15.61
C VAL A 159 -4.11 -27.68 -15.98
N GLN A 160 -4.39 -28.55 -15.01
CA GLN A 160 -4.38 -30.01 -15.17
C GLN A 160 -5.60 -30.61 -14.47
N ASP A 161 -6.43 -31.35 -15.21
CA ASP A 161 -7.62 -32.05 -14.69
C ASP A 161 -8.54 -31.19 -13.79
N GLY A 162 -8.77 -29.94 -14.20
CA GLY A 162 -9.60 -28.99 -13.44
C GLY A 162 -8.94 -28.41 -12.18
N ARG A 163 -7.62 -28.59 -12.03
CA ARG A 163 -6.80 -28.05 -10.94
C ARG A 163 -5.70 -27.15 -11.47
N LEU A 164 -5.17 -26.32 -10.58
CA LEU A 164 -4.06 -25.42 -10.83
C LEU A 164 -2.78 -26.08 -10.32
N ALA A 165 -1.90 -26.47 -11.23
CA ALA A 165 -0.71 -27.30 -10.98
C ALA A 165 0.48 -26.48 -10.43
N PHE A 166 0.21 -25.62 -9.44
CA PHE A 166 1.22 -24.84 -8.71
C PHE A 166 0.76 -24.63 -7.26
N GLY A 167 1.71 -24.46 -6.35
CA GLY A 167 1.44 -24.19 -4.94
C GLY A 167 1.32 -22.71 -4.63
N PHE A 168 1.38 -22.33 -3.36
CA PHE A 168 1.09 -20.96 -2.92
C PHE A 168 1.87 -19.90 -3.74
N PRO A 169 1.22 -18.97 -4.47
CA PRO A 169 1.87 -18.15 -5.50
C PRO A 169 2.49 -16.85 -4.97
N TYR A 170 2.69 -16.74 -3.65
CA TYR A 170 3.23 -15.56 -3.01
C TYR A 170 4.41 -15.90 -2.08
N PRO A 171 5.27 -14.92 -1.77
CA PRO A 171 6.23 -15.06 -0.68
C PRO A 171 5.56 -15.45 0.66
N PRO A 172 6.27 -16.16 1.55
CA PRO A 172 5.64 -16.81 2.71
C PRO A 172 5.00 -15.85 3.70
N LEU A 173 5.48 -14.60 3.78
CA LEU A 173 4.94 -13.62 4.70
C LEU A 173 3.42 -13.45 4.54
N LEU A 174 2.92 -13.42 3.30
CA LEU A 174 1.49 -13.19 3.06
C LEU A 174 0.64 -14.34 3.60
N LEU A 175 1.13 -15.58 3.48
CA LEU A 175 0.50 -16.74 4.10
C LEU A 175 0.49 -16.60 5.62
N LEU A 176 1.64 -16.26 6.23
CA LEU A 176 1.73 -16.07 7.68
C LEU A 176 0.79 -14.98 8.18
N THR A 177 0.65 -13.88 7.44
CA THR A 177 -0.26 -12.80 7.81
C THR A 177 -1.73 -13.15 7.59
N ALA A 178 -2.05 -14.17 6.79
CA ALA A 178 -3.42 -14.65 6.60
C ALA A 178 -3.88 -15.58 7.73
N LEU A 179 -2.95 -16.22 8.46
CA LEU A 179 -3.28 -17.16 9.54
C LEU A 179 -4.21 -16.58 10.62
N PRO A 180 -4.03 -15.35 11.14
CA PRO A 180 -4.95 -14.80 12.13
C PRO A 180 -6.40 -14.74 11.63
N GLY A 181 -6.61 -14.26 10.41
CA GLY A 181 -7.94 -14.22 9.78
C GLY A 181 -8.50 -15.62 9.56
N TYR A 182 -7.69 -16.54 9.02
CA TYR A 182 -8.08 -17.95 8.84
C TYR A 182 -8.57 -18.58 10.15
N LEU A 183 -7.85 -18.37 11.26
CA LEU A 183 -8.23 -18.87 12.58
C LEU A 183 -9.49 -18.20 13.14
N LEU A 184 -9.80 -16.99 12.70
CA LEU A 184 -11.06 -16.30 13.00
C LEU A 184 -12.19 -16.68 12.03
N GLY A 185 -11.94 -17.61 11.10
CA GLY A 185 -12.91 -18.16 10.15
C GLY A 185 -12.84 -17.58 8.73
N ASP A 186 -12.07 -16.52 8.49
CA ASP A 186 -11.94 -15.89 7.16
C ASP A 186 -10.62 -15.12 7.00
N VAL A 187 -9.81 -15.52 6.02
CA VAL A 187 -8.49 -14.92 5.70
C VAL A 187 -8.55 -13.41 5.45
N ARG A 188 -9.70 -12.89 4.97
CA ARG A 188 -9.92 -11.47 4.65
C ARG A 188 -9.87 -10.58 5.89
N LEU A 189 -10.18 -11.14 7.06
CA LEU A 189 -10.16 -10.44 8.34
C LEU A 189 -8.75 -9.92 8.69
N SER A 190 -7.69 -10.63 8.31
CA SER A 190 -6.31 -10.17 8.53
C SER A 190 -6.05 -8.82 7.87
N SER A 191 -6.47 -8.64 6.62
CA SER A 191 -6.31 -7.38 5.88
C SER A 191 -7.11 -6.25 6.51
N ALA A 192 -8.36 -6.51 6.93
CA ALA A 192 -9.20 -5.52 7.60
C ALA A 192 -8.61 -5.08 8.95
N ILE A 193 -8.14 -6.03 9.76
CA ILE A 193 -7.50 -5.75 11.06
C ILE A 193 -6.22 -4.94 10.85
N ALA A 194 -5.36 -5.35 9.91
CA ALA A 194 -4.07 -4.69 9.68
C ALA A 194 -4.24 -3.19 9.33
N VAL A 195 -5.12 -2.87 8.38
CA VAL A 195 -5.35 -1.47 7.96
C VAL A 195 -6.03 -0.66 9.04
N THR A 196 -7.05 -1.21 9.72
CA THR A 196 -7.80 -0.47 10.74
C THR A 196 -6.93 -0.14 11.96
N VAL A 197 -6.12 -1.11 12.43
CA VAL A 197 -5.21 -0.90 13.56
C VAL A 197 -4.15 0.13 13.22
N VAL A 198 -3.47 -0.02 12.08
CA VAL A 198 -2.35 0.87 11.73
C VAL A 198 -2.84 2.27 11.32
N GLY A 199 -3.93 2.36 10.56
CA GLY A 199 -4.57 3.63 10.21
C GLY A 199 -5.12 4.36 11.43
N GLY A 200 -5.74 3.64 12.37
CA GLY A 200 -6.17 4.20 13.66
C GLY A 200 -5.00 4.71 14.50
N TRP A 201 -3.89 3.98 14.51
CA TRP A 201 -2.68 4.40 15.21
C TRP A 201 -2.05 5.64 14.59
N LEU A 202 -1.96 5.72 13.25
CA LEU A 202 -1.55 6.92 12.54
C LEU A 202 -2.43 8.12 12.91
N LEU A 203 -3.76 7.93 12.88
CA LEU A 203 -4.72 8.98 13.22
C LEU A 203 -4.58 9.48 14.65
N TRP A 204 -4.36 8.57 15.60
CA TRP A 204 -4.10 8.90 17.00
C TRP A 204 -2.80 9.70 17.18
N ARG A 205 -1.79 9.40 16.35
CA ARG A 205 -0.46 10.02 16.39
C ARG A 205 -0.35 11.31 15.57
N SER A 206 -1.37 11.70 14.82
CA SER A 206 -1.35 12.92 14.02
C SER A 206 -1.53 14.18 14.89
N HIS A 207 -0.52 15.05 14.89
CA HIS A 207 -0.54 16.33 15.60
C HIS A 207 -1.05 17.48 14.72
N THR A 208 -0.80 17.41 13.42
CA THR A 208 -1.25 18.43 12.46
C THR A 208 -2.60 18.08 11.83
N THR A 209 -3.31 19.10 11.33
CA THR A 209 -4.58 18.87 10.61
C THR A 209 -4.34 18.09 9.32
N SER A 210 -3.25 18.38 8.62
CA SER A 210 -2.84 17.66 7.40
C SER A 210 -2.49 16.20 7.67
N GLY A 211 -1.78 15.90 8.76
CA GLY A 211 -1.50 14.52 9.16
C GLY A 211 -2.77 13.77 9.56
N ARG A 212 -3.72 14.41 10.26
CA ARG A 212 -5.04 13.79 10.54
C ARG A 212 -5.79 13.48 9.25
N ARG A 213 -5.83 14.41 8.30
CA ARG A 213 -6.47 14.20 6.99
C ARG A 213 -5.82 13.06 6.22
N ALA A 214 -4.49 12.96 6.20
CA ALA A 214 -3.79 11.86 5.54
C ALA A 214 -4.11 10.51 6.20
N ALA A 215 -4.16 10.44 7.54
CA ALA A 215 -4.50 9.20 8.24
C ALA A 215 -5.96 8.77 8.01
N VAL A 216 -6.91 9.70 8.03
CA VAL A 216 -8.31 9.43 7.67
C VAL A 216 -8.41 9.00 6.20
N LEU A 217 -7.69 9.65 5.29
CA LEU A 217 -7.65 9.25 3.89
C LEU A 217 -7.12 7.83 3.71
N LEU A 218 -6.15 7.40 4.53
CA LEU A 218 -5.67 6.02 4.52
C LEU A 218 -6.76 5.02 4.96
N LEU A 219 -7.45 5.33 6.07
CA LEU A 219 -8.56 4.52 6.60
C LEU A 219 -9.76 4.48 5.65
N CYS A 220 -9.95 5.53 4.86
CA CYS A 220 -11.04 5.65 3.90
C CYS A 220 -10.55 5.58 2.45
N LEU A 221 -9.41 4.91 2.19
CA LEU A 221 -8.94 4.73 0.83
C LEU A 221 -10.03 4.05 0.01
N PRO A 222 -10.51 4.68 -1.07
CA PRO A 222 -11.55 4.06 -1.87
C PRO A 222 -11.07 2.72 -2.38
N GLY A 223 -11.98 1.74 -2.41
CA GLY A 223 -11.73 0.34 -2.79
C GLY A 223 -11.12 -0.54 -1.74
N LEU A 224 -10.82 -0.05 -0.53
CA LEU A 224 -10.60 -0.95 0.60
C LEU A 224 -11.69 -2.02 0.72
N PRO A 225 -13.00 -1.71 0.50
CA PRO A 225 -14.01 -2.75 0.44
C PRO A 225 -13.71 -3.77 -0.66
N SER A 226 -13.54 -3.35 -1.91
CA SER A 226 -13.24 -4.26 -3.02
C SER A 226 -12.00 -5.13 -2.78
N LEU A 227 -10.98 -4.61 -2.09
CA LEU A 227 -9.80 -5.38 -1.67
C LEU A 227 -10.13 -6.45 -0.63
N PHE A 228 -10.98 -6.12 0.33
CA PHE A 228 -11.42 -7.10 1.32
C PHE A 228 -12.23 -8.21 0.64
N ALA A 229 -13.25 -7.89 -0.18
CA ALA A 229 -14.01 -8.90 -0.92
C ALA A 229 -13.12 -9.78 -1.81
N GLY A 230 -12.17 -9.16 -2.53
CA GLY A 230 -11.22 -9.87 -3.39
C GLY A 230 -10.14 -10.66 -2.65
N ALA A 231 -10.16 -10.71 -1.31
CA ALA A 231 -9.10 -11.29 -0.48
C ALA A 231 -7.68 -10.81 -0.84
N TRP A 232 -7.58 -9.63 -1.44
CA TRP A 232 -6.32 -9.05 -1.86
C TRP A 232 -5.50 -8.68 -0.61
N VAL A 233 -4.20 -8.97 -0.69
CA VAL A 233 -3.25 -8.97 0.43
C VAL A 233 -2.52 -7.63 0.56
N GLU A 234 -2.68 -6.75 -0.42
CA GLU A 234 -2.11 -5.40 -0.46
C GLU A 234 -2.47 -4.49 0.73
N PRO A 235 -3.63 -4.64 1.41
CA PRO A 235 -3.89 -3.93 2.67
C PRO A 235 -2.82 -4.20 3.74
N VAL A 236 -2.33 -5.45 3.83
CA VAL A 236 -1.24 -5.83 4.75
C VAL A 236 0.07 -5.16 4.34
N VAL A 237 0.35 -5.09 3.04
CA VAL A 237 1.54 -4.41 2.49
C VAL A 237 1.55 -2.93 2.87
N VAL A 238 0.41 -2.25 2.74
CA VAL A 238 0.25 -0.85 3.15
C VAL A 238 0.40 -0.70 4.66
N ALA A 239 -0.16 -1.62 5.45
CA ALA A 239 0.00 -1.62 6.91
C ALA A 239 1.48 -1.79 7.32
N LEU A 240 2.23 -2.69 6.68
CA LEU A 240 3.67 -2.88 6.91
C LEU A 240 4.47 -1.60 6.61
N LEU A 241 4.20 -0.95 5.47
CA LEU A 241 4.85 0.33 5.13
C LEU A 241 4.51 1.43 6.15
N ALA A 242 3.27 1.46 6.64
CA ALA A 242 2.86 2.39 7.68
C ALA A 242 3.57 2.11 9.02
N VAL A 243 3.81 0.84 9.38
CA VAL A 243 4.63 0.47 10.54
C VAL A 243 6.08 0.94 10.37
N VAL A 244 6.68 0.80 9.17
CA VAL A 244 8.02 1.36 8.88
C VAL A 244 8.05 2.86 9.17
N VAL A 245 7.07 3.60 8.64
CA VAL A 245 6.94 5.05 8.79
C VAL A 245 6.77 5.46 10.25
N LEU A 246 5.83 4.83 10.96
CA LEU A 246 5.56 5.10 12.38
C LEU A 246 6.77 4.80 13.26
N ALA A 247 7.40 3.63 13.07
CA ALA A 247 8.57 3.23 13.84
C ALA A 247 9.75 4.18 13.60
N ALA A 248 10.00 4.57 12.34
CA ALA A 248 11.06 5.50 11.99
C ALA A 248 10.84 6.89 12.58
N ARG A 249 9.61 7.41 12.56
CA ARG A 249 9.24 8.69 13.19
C ARG A 249 9.40 8.68 14.71
N ARG A 250 9.26 7.52 15.34
CA ARG A 250 9.51 7.32 16.78
C ARG A 250 10.96 6.95 17.08
N GLU A 251 11.85 7.05 16.10
CA GLU A 251 13.27 6.68 16.19
C GLU A 251 13.50 5.21 16.62
N ARG A 252 12.48 4.35 16.48
CA ARG A 252 12.54 2.90 16.74
C ARG A 252 13.09 2.18 15.52
N TRP A 253 14.31 2.54 15.12
CA TRP A 253 14.93 2.12 13.86
C TRP A 253 15.11 0.60 13.69
N VAL A 254 15.23 -0.16 14.78
CA VAL A 254 15.24 -1.64 14.71
C VAL A 254 13.88 -2.17 14.30
N VAL A 255 12.79 -1.67 14.89
CA VAL A 255 11.42 -2.04 14.50
C VAL A 255 11.14 -1.63 13.06
N ALA A 256 11.58 -0.44 12.66
CA ALA A 256 11.49 0.02 11.28
C ALA A 256 12.25 -0.92 10.32
N ALA A 257 13.46 -1.37 10.68
CA ALA A 257 14.25 -2.29 9.86
C ALA A 257 13.59 -3.68 9.75
N VAL A 258 13.04 -4.23 10.84
CA VAL A 258 12.29 -5.48 10.83
C VAL A 258 11.07 -5.37 9.92
N ALA A 259 10.25 -4.33 10.11
CA ALA A 259 9.06 -4.09 9.28
C ALA A 259 9.42 -3.85 7.80
N LEU A 260 10.56 -3.20 7.52
CA LEU A 260 11.06 -3.01 6.17
C LEU A 260 11.49 -4.34 5.54
N GLY A 261 12.10 -5.23 6.32
CA GLY A 261 12.46 -6.59 5.88
C GLY A 261 11.22 -7.37 5.48
N LEU A 262 10.20 -7.37 6.36
CA LEU A 262 8.89 -7.94 6.08
C LEU A 262 8.25 -7.34 4.82
N LEU A 263 8.26 -6.02 4.68
CA LEU A 263 7.71 -5.35 3.49
C LEU A 263 8.35 -5.87 2.19
N TYR A 264 9.67 -5.96 2.13
CA TYR A 264 10.38 -6.39 0.91
C TYR A 264 10.21 -7.88 0.59
N VAL A 265 9.94 -8.73 1.59
CA VAL A 265 9.61 -10.15 1.36
C VAL A 265 8.11 -10.42 1.31
N SER A 266 7.26 -9.37 1.26
CA SER A 266 5.82 -9.56 1.13
C SER A 266 5.39 -9.87 -0.31
N LYS A 267 6.03 -9.27 -1.32
CA LYS A 267 5.65 -9.36 -2.73
C LYS A 267 6.86 -9.28 -3.66
N GLN A 268 6.85 -10.02 -4.77
CA GLN A 268 8.00 -10.05 -5.70
C GLN A 268 8.30 -8.68 -6.33
N TYR A 269 7.28 -7.84 -6.56
CA TYR A 269 7.47 -6.54 -7.21
C TYR A 269 8.32 -5.55 -6.39
N PHE A 270 8.57 -5.80 -5.09
CA PHE A 270 9.45 -4.95 -4.28
C PHE A 270 10.92 -5.01 -4.72
N LEU A 271 11.31 -5.99 -5.53
CA LEU A 271 12.63 -6.02 -6.17
C LEU A 271 12.89 -4.76 -7.00
N VAL A 272 11.86 -4.25 -7.68
CA VAL A 272 11.94 -3.01 -8.46
C VAL A 272 12.26 -1.79 -7.59
N ALA A 273 11.85 -1.82 -6.32
CA ALA A 273 12.02 -0.73 -5.38
C ALA A 273 13.34 -0.77 -4.59
N LEU A 274 14.21 -1.78 -4.78
CA LEU A 274 15.50 -1.88 -4.07
C LEU A 274 16.32 -0.58 -4.08
N PRO A 275 16.43 0.18 -5.19
CA PRO A 275 17.15 1.46 -5.19
C PRO A 275 16.60 2.48 -4.19
N CYS A 276 15.29 2.45 -3.90
CA CYS A 276 14.66 3.37 -2.95
C CYS A 276 15.26 3.22 -1.54
N LEU A 277 15.80 2.06 -1.16
CA LEU A 277 16.49 1.84 0.12
C LEU A 277 17.64 2.84 0.35
N TRP A 278 18.26 3.35 -0.72
CA TRP A 278 19.31 4.37 -0.65
C TRP A 278 18.85 5.68 0.00
N LEU A 279 17.54 5.97 -0.03
CA LEU A 279 16.95 7.13 0.63
C LEU A 279 16.92 6.99 2.16
N LEU A 280 17.12 5.77 2.68
CA LEU A 280 17.22 5.48 4.11
C LEU A 280 18.68 5.41 4.60
N ARG A 281 19.67 5.64 3.73
CA ARG A 281 21.10 5.52 4.06
C ARG A 281 21.58 6.23 5.33
N PRO A 282 21.07 7.42 5.73
CA PRO A 282 21.55 8.08 6.96
C PRO A 282 21.19 7.30 8.22
N TYR A 283 20.23 6.38 8.14
CA TYR A 283 19.72 5.60 9.27
C TYR A 283 20.29 4.18 9.30
N VAL A 284 21.16 3.82 8.34
CA VAL A 284 21.71 2.46 8.24
C VAL A 284 22.85 2.28 9.25
N THR A 285 22.75 1.23 10.05
CA THR A 285 23.85 0.71 10.89
C THR A 285 23.96 -0.80 10.64
N ARG A 286 25.08 -1.42 11.01
CA ARG A 286 25.26 -2.88 10.87
C ARG A 286 24.10 -3.66 11.51
N GLY A 287 23.73 -3.32 12.74
CA GLY A 287 22.63 -3.99 13.45
C GLY A 287 21.27 -3.81 12.76
N ARG A 288 20.98 -2.63 12.19
CA ARG A 288 19.73 -2.37 11.46
C ARG A 288 19.70 -3.09 10.12
N LEU A 289 20.83 -3.16 9.42
CA LEU A 289 20.96 -3.94 8.19
C LEU A 289 20.77 -5.44 8.47
N LEU A 290 21.38 -5.96 9.53
CA LEU A 290 21.18 -7.34 9.98
C LEU A 290 19.72 -7.60 10.37
N ALA A 291 19.04 -6.66 11.03
CA ALA A 291 17.62 -6.80 11.33
C ALA A 291 16.75 -6.85 10.06
N PHE A 292 17.03 -5.98 9.08
CA PHE A 292 16.36 -5.97 7.78
C PHE A 292 16.55 -7.29 7.01
N VAL A 293 17.81 -7.67 6.76
CA VAL A 293 18.15 -8.88 6.02
C VAL A 293 17.73 -10.14 6.77
N GLY A 294 18.02 -10.19 8.08
CA GLY A 294 17.72 -11.32 8.95
C GLY A 294 16.23 -11.60 9.03
N THR A 295 15.38 -10.57 9.12
CA THR A 295 13.92 -10.77 9.14
C THR A 295 13.43 -11.36 7.81
N GLY A 296 13.90 -10.85 6.68
CA GLY A 296 13.55 -11.41 5.37
C GLY A 296 14.00 -12.86 5.22
N ALA A 297 15.22 -13.17 5.68
CA ALA A 297 15.78 -14.52 5.66
C ALA A 297 15.00 -15.49 6.55
N VAL A 298 14.71 -15.12 7.79
CA VAL A 298 13.98 -15.96 8.76
C VAL A 298 12.58 -16.31 8.26
N VAL A 299 11.89 -15.37 7.60
CA VAL A 299 10.54 -15.61 7.08
C VAL A 299 10.56 -16.44 5.79
N THR A 300 11.58 -16.29 4.95
CA THR A 300 11.57 -16.86 3.60
C THR A 300 12.33 -18.19 3.50
N LEU A 301 13.52 -18.29 4.10
CA LEU A 301 14.40 -19.44 3.94
C LEU A 301 13.81 -20.78 4.43
N PRO A 302 13.04 -20.85 5.55
CA PRO A 302 12.45 -22.13 5.96
C PRO A 302 11.53 -22.74 4.88
N PHE A 303 10.78 -21.91 4.16
CA PHE A 303 9.88 -22.37 3.11
C PHE A 303 10.63 -22.78 1.83
N ILE A 304 11.69 -22.05 1.48
CA ILE A 304 12.59 -22.45 0.39
C ILE A 304 13.23 -23.81 0.72
N ALA A 305 13.74 -23.98 1.95
CA ALA A 305 14.38 -25.22 2.38
C ALA A 305 13.41 -26.40 2.42
N TRP A 306 12.12 -26.16 2.67
CA TRP A 306 11.10 -27.22 2.73
C TRP A 306 10.85 -27.85 1.35
N SER A 307 10.78 -27.06 0.28
CA SER A 307 10.80 -27.57 -1.10
C SER A 307 11.29 -26.50 -2.07
N PRO A 308 12.59 -26.49 -2.42
CA PRO A 308 13.15 -25.43 -3.28
C PRO A 308 12.50 -25.39 -4.66
N ALA A 309 12.25 -26.56 -5.26
CA ALA A 309 11.67 -26.67 -6.59
C ALA A 309 10.22 -26.16 -6.62
N SER A 310 9.39 -26.61 -5.66
CA SER A 310 7.98 -26.19 -5.62
C SER A 310 7.84 -24.71 -5.22
N TRP A 311 8.72 -24.20 -4.36
CA TRP A 311 8.77 -22.77 -4.03
C TRP A 311 9.13 -21.94 -5.27
N TRP A 312 10.16 -22.34 -6.02
CA TRP A 312 10.60 -21.62 -7.21
C TRP A 312 9.53 -21.65 -8.31
N SER A 313 8.92 -22.80 -8.59
CA SER A 313 7.87 -22.90 -9.60
C SER A 313 6.68 -22.00 -9.27
N SER A 314 6.25 -22.01 -8.00
CA SER A 314 5.04 -21.29 -7.56
C SER A 314 5.26 -19.78 -7.39
N VAL A 315 6.41 -19.36 -6.84
CA VAL A 315 6.68 -17.95 -6.54
C VAL A 315 7.35 -17.23 -7.70
N VAL A 316 8.16 -17.92 -8.51
CA VAL A 316 8.95 -17.27 -9.57
C VAL A 316 8.43 -17.65 -10.96
N THR A 317 8.47 -18.93 -11.31
CA THR A 317 8.15 -19.40 -12.68
C THR A 317 6.73 -19.03 -13.09
N LEU A 318 5.75 -19.20 -12.19
CA LEU A 318 4.35 -18.88 -12.43
C LEU A 318 4.13 -17.45 -12.94
N GLN A 319 4.88 -16.48 -12.41
CA GLN A 319 4.72 -15.06 -12.78
C GLN A 319 5.07 -14.81 -14.27
N PHE A 320 5.99 -15.61 -14.81
CA PHE A 320 6.33 -15.58 -16.23
C PHE A 320 5.32 -16.34 -17.08
N GLN A 321 4.73 -17.43 -16.56
CA GLN A 321 3.72 -18.25 -17.24
C GLN A 321 2.32 -17.60 -17.29
N GLN A 322 2.03 -16.62 -16.43
CA GLN A 322 0.76 -15.92 -16.47
C GLN A 322 0.53 -15.21 -17.81
N PRO A 323 -0.66 -15.34 -18.42
CA PRO A 323 -0.96 -14.70 -19.68
C PRO A 323 -1.05 -13.17 -19.53
N PHE A 324 -0.99 -12.46 -20.65
CA PHE A 324 -1.41 -11.07 -20.69
C PHE A 324 -2.90 -10.96 -20.33
N ARG A 325 -3.25 -9.94 -19.54
CA ARG A 325 -4.61 -9.71 -19.07
C ARG A 325 -5.22 -8.51 -19.78
N PRO A 326 -6.11 -8.70 -20.77
CA PRO A 326 -6.75 -7.58 -21.48
C PRO A 326 -7.71 -6.80 -20.58
N ASP A 327 -8.10 -7.36 -19.44
CA ASP A 327 -8.87 -6.71 -18.39
C ASP A 327 -8.03 -6.00 -17.33
N SER A 328 -6.71 -5.99 -17.48
CA SER A 328 -5.79 -5.26 -16.62
C SER A 328 -6.07 -3.76 -16.67
N THR A 329 -5.95 -3.09 -15.53
CA THR A 329 -5.82 -1.64 -15.51
C THR A 329 -4.36 -1.27 -15.71
N SER A 330 -3.89 -1.30 -16.95
CA SER A 330 -2.56 -0.81 -17.31
C SER A 330 -2.60 -0.08 -18.65
N ILE A 331 -1.63 0.80 -18.90
CA ILE A 331 -1.46 1.47 -20.20
C ILE A 331 -1.35 0.42 -21.31
N VAL A 332 -0.66 -0.69 -21.02
CA VAL A 332 -0.47 -1.77 -21.98
C VAL A 332 -1.79 -2.41 -22.39
N ALA A 333 -2.73 -2.60 -21.46
CA ALA A 333 -4.05 -3.14 -21.78
C ALA A 333 -4.84 -2.20 -22.70
N GLU A 334 -4.83 -0.89 -22.40
CA GLU A 334 -5.48 0.12 -23.25
C GLU A 334 -4.86 0.17 -24.65
N LEU A 335 -3.53 0.14 -24.75
CA LEU A 335 -2.84 0.15 -26.03
C LEU A 335 -3.11 -1.14 -26.81
N ALA A 336 -3.16 -2.29 -26.14
CA ALA A 336 -3.48 -3.56 -26.78
C ALA A 336 -4.89 -3.56 -27.36
N GLU A 337 -5.86 -2.98 -26.64
CA GLU A 337 -7.23 -2.81 -27.14
C GLU A 337 -7.28 -1.88 -28.36
N VAL A 338 -6.62 -0.72 -28.30
CA VAL A 338 -6.62 0.28 -29.39
C VAL A 338 -5.90 -0.22 -30.64
N PHE A 339 -4.74 -0.87 -30.47
CA PHE A 339 -3.89 -1.32 -31.57
C PHE A 339 -4.10 -2.78 -31.97
N GLY A 340 -5.02 -3.49 -31.31
CA GLY A 340 -5.31 -4.91 -31.58
C GLY A 340 -4.14 -5.85 -31.27
N TRP A 341 -3.36 -5.58 -30.21
CA TRP A 341 -2.27 -6.48 -29.81
C TRP A 341 -2.81 -7.72 -29.10
N ALA A 342 -2.41 -8.90 -29.58
CA ALA A 342 -2.87 -10.17 -29.02
C ALA A 342 -2.17 -10.54 -27.69
N ASP A 343 -0.83 -10.40 -27.61
CA ASP A 343 -0.06 -10.73 -26.41
C ASP A 343 1.25 -9.91 -26.33
N PRO A 344 1.24 -8.74 -25.67
CA PRO A 344 2.41 -7.87 -25.51
C PRO A 344 3.38 -8.42 -24.44
N THR A 345 4.03 -9.55 -24.72
CA THR A 345 4.98 -10.22 -23.79
C THR A 345 6.14 -9.32 -23.32
N TRP A 346 6.53 -8.33 -24.13
CA TRP A 346 7.53 -7.32 -23.79
C TRP A 346 7.15 -6.46 -22.58
N ALA A 347 5.85 -6.34 -22.27
CA ALA A 347 5.35 -5.49 -21.20
C ALA A 347 5.89 -5.89 -19.82
N GLY A 348 6.08 -7.19 -19.59
CA GLY A 348 6.68 -7.69 -18.34
C GLY A 348 8.07 -7.08 -18.09
N PRO A 349 9.08 -7.40 -18.91
CA PRO A 349 10.43 -6.85 -18.75
C PRO A 349 10.49 -5.32 -18.78
N VAL A 350 9.74 -4.68 -19.69
CA VAL A 350 9.73 -3.20 -19.81
C VAL A 350 9.18 -2.54 -18.54
N SER A 351 8.13 -3.10 -17.94
CA SER A 351 7.56 -2.57 -16.70
C SER A 351 8.56 -2.58 -15.54
N LEU A 352 9.27 -3.70 -15.37
CA LEU A 352 10.28 -3.86 -14.32
C LEU A 352 11.46 -2.91 -14.55
N ALA A 353 11.94 -2.82 -15.79
CA ALA A 353 13.05 -1.93 -16.15
C ALA A 353 12.69 -0.45 -15.95
N ALA A 354 11.50 -0.03 -16.38
CA ALA A 354 11.04 1.35 -16.23
C ALA A 354 10.85 1.73 -14.75
N GLY A 355 10.20 0.86 -13.96
CA GLY A 355 10.05 1.07 -12.53
C GLY A 355 11.40 1.16 -11.81
N PHE A 356 12.36 0.30 -12.16
CA PHE A 356 13.68 0.27 -11.54
C PHE A 356 14.49 1.52 -11.91
N ALA A 357 14.41 1.96 -13.18
CA ALA A 357 15.02 3.21 -13.64
C ALA A 357 14.46 4.41 -12.87
N VAL A 358 13.15 4.48 -12.67
CA VAL A 358 12.51 5.53 -11.86
C VAL A 358 12.99 5.46 -10.41
N ALA A 359 13.05 4.27 -9.81
CA ALA A 359 13.58 4.10 -8.46
C ALA A 359 15.02 4.61 -8.33
N LEU A 360 15.89 4.31 -9.30
CA LEU A 360 17.27 4.80 -9.36
C LEU A 360 17.35 6.33 -9.49
N VAL A 361 16.56 6.92 -10.38
CA VAL A 361 16.53 8.38 -10.59
C VAL A 361 16.07 9.07 -9.30
N LEU A 362 15.00 8.60 -8.68
CA LEU A 362 14.48 9.18 -7.43
C LEU A 362 15.46 8.99 -6.26
N ALA A 363 16.09 7.82 -6.15
CA ALA A 363 17.10 7.56 -5.13
C ALA A 363 18.30 8.50 -5.22
N ARG A 364 18.70 8.92 -6.43
CA ARG A 364 19.81 9.85 -6.65
C ARG A 364 19.43 11.32 -6.52
N THR A 365 18.20 11.67 -6.87
CA THR A 365 17.76 13.07 -6.95
C THR A 365 17.09 13.58 -5.67
N LEU A 366 16.42 12.71 -4.92
CA LEU A 366 15.71 13.11 -3.70
C LEU A 366 16.64 13.14 -2.50
N ARG A 367 16.36 14.08 -1.58
CA ARG A 367 17.02 14.12 -0.28
C ARG A 367 16.65 12.88 0.54
N PRO A 368 17.58 12.29 1.30
CA PRO A 368 17.30 11.12 2.13
C PRO A 368 16.25 11.40 3.18
N GLY A 369 15.39 10.42 3.45
CA GLY A 369 14.30 10.57 4.40
C GLY A 369 13.24 9.49 4.24
N VAL A 370 12.48 9.29 5.31
CA VAL A 370 11.38 8.30 5.35
C VAL A 370 10.22 8.73 4.44
N ALA A 371 9.94 10.03 4.40
CA ALA A 371 8.92 10.59 3.51
C ALA A 371 9.28 10.41 2.04
N THR A 372 10.54 10.73 1.66
CA THR A 372 11.02 10.59 0.28
C THR A 372 11.18 9.13 -0.12
N PHE A 373 11.53 8.24 0.81
CA PHE A 373 11.48 6.79 0.60
C PHE A 373 10.06 6.32 0.25
N SER A 374 9.05 6.68 1.05
CA SER A 374 7.65 6.27 0.82
C SER A 374 7.12 6.83 -0.50
N LEU A 375 7.49 8.07 -0.83
CA LEU A 375 7.17 8.69 -2.11
C LEU A 375 7.81 7.94 -3.29
N ALA A 376 9.11 7.69 -3.22
CA ALA A 376 9.83 7.00 -4.29
C ALA A 376 9.27 5.59 -4.53
N LEU A 377 8.94 4.88 -3.45
CA LEU A 377 8.28 3.58 -3.49
C LEU A 377 6.94 3.64 -4.23
N GLY A 378 6.08 4.60 -3.89
CA GLY A 378 4.78 4.75 -4.56
C GLY A 378 4.91 5.10 -6.05
N LEU A 379 5.85 5.98 -6.42
CA LEU A 379 6.06 6.41 -7.80
C LEU A 379 6.67 5.30 -8.68
N CYS A 380 7.70 4.60 -8.20
CA CYS A 380 8.35 3.55 -9.00
C CYS A 380 7.42 2.35 -9.22
N LEU A 381 6.65 1.96 -8.19
CA LEU A 381 5.66 0.90 -8.30
C LEU A 381 4.50 1.32 -9.21
N ALA A 382 4.05 2.57 -9.16
CA ALA A 382 3.01 3.04 -10.07
C ALA A 382 3.45 2.95 -11.54
N VAL A 383 4.69 3.32 -11.86
CA VAL A 383 5.23 3.17 -13.22
C VAL A 383 5.33 1.69 -13.61
N THR A 384 5.75 0.83 -12.69
CA THR A 384 5.79 -0.62 -12.91
C THR A 384 4.39 -1.15 -13.26
N PHE A 385 3.38 -0.82 -12.47
CA PHE A 385 2.03 -1.35 -12.67
C PHE A 385 1.35 -0.77 -13.91
N LEU A 386 1.57 0.52 -14.21
CA LEU A 386 1.07 1.15 -15.44
C LEU A 386 1.59 0.48 -16.71
N LEU A 387 2.79 -0.09 -16.68
CA LEU A 387 3.42 -0.73 -17.84
C LEU A 387 3.35 -2.25 -17.80
N SER A 388 2.71 -2.84 -16.78
CA SER A 388 2.66 -4.29 -16.60
C SER A 388 1.67 -4.94 -17.59
N LYS A 389 1.95 -6.21 -17.95
CA LYS A 389 1.01 -7.10 -18.64
C LYS A 389 -0.24 -7.41 -17.81
N GLN A 390 -0.16 -7.21 -16.49
CA GLN A 390 -1.22 -7.46 -15.53
C GLN A 390 -1.08 -6.54 -14.31
N ALA A 391 -2.07 -5.68 -14.09
CA ALA A 391 -2.18 -4.82 -12.92
C ALA A 391 -3.66 -4.52 -12.60
N PHE A 392 -4.11 -4.84 -11.40
CA PHE A 392 -5.45 -4.53 -10.89
C PHE A 392 -5.41 -3.51 -9.76
N LEU A 393 -6.61 -3.18 -9.27
CA LEU A 393 -6.87 -2.15 -8.29
C LEU A 393 -5.97 -2.24 -7.04
N ASN A 394 -5.75 -3.44 -6.52
CA ASN A 394 -4.96 -3.71 -5.33
C ASN A 394 -3.54 -3.13 -5.42
N TYR A 395 -2.85 -3.27 -6.56
CA TYR A 395 -1.49 -2.75 -6.73
C TYR A 395 -1.43 -1.23 -6.65
N TYR A 396 -2.42 -0.58 -7.26
CA TYR A 396 -2.54 0.87 -7.24
C TYR A 396 -2.85 1.40 -5.82
N LEU A 397 -3.57 0.63 -5.01
CA LEU A 397 -3.81 0.99 -3.61
C LEU A 397 -2.51 0.99 -2.79
N VAL A 398 -1.55 0.11 -3.10
CA VAL A 398 -0.20 0.17 -2.50
C VAL A 398 0.50 1.47 -2.85
N CYS A 399 0.43 1.88 -4.12
CA CYS A 399 0.99 3.16 -4.57
C CYS A 399 0.34 4.33 -3.83
N ALA A 400 -1.00 4.35 -3.74
CA ALA A 400 -1.73 5.39 -3.03
C ALA A 400 -1.38 5.42 -1.54
N GLY A 401 -1.35 4.26 -0.86
CA GLY A 401 -0.94 4.15 0.53
C GLY A 401 0.46 4.71 0.76
N ALA A 402 1.42 4.39 -0.10
CA ALA A 402 2.78 4.92 -0.03
C ALA A 402 2.83 6.45 -0.20
N LEU A 403 2.05 7.01 -1.13
CA LEU A 403 1.94 8.46 -1.33
C LEU A 403 1.24 9.17 -0.15
N VAL A 404 0.20 8.57 0.42
CA VAL A 404 -0.49 9.07 1.61
C VAL A 404 0.46 9.08 2.81
N LEU A 405 1.26 8.03 2.99
CA LEU A 405 2.24 7.95 4.07
C LEU A 405 3.39 8.94 3.89
N ALA A 406 3.82 9.21 2.65
CA ALA A 406 4.78 10.27 2.36
C ALA A 406 4.22 11.65 2.75
N ALA A 407 2.97 11.94 2.39
CA ALA A 407 2.28 13.17 2.75
C ALA A 407 2.09 13.29 4.27
N TRP A 408 1.71 12.20 4.95
CA TRP A 408 1.60 12.15 6.39
C TRP A 408 2.92 12.48 7.08
N CYS A 409 4.03 11.86 6.66
CA CYS A 409 5.36 12.15 7.20
C CYS A 409 5.72 13.63 7.08
N ARG A 410 5.53 14.22 5.89
CA ARG A 410 5.84 15.63 5.61
C ARG A 410 4.97 16.58 6.44
N ALA A 411 3.68 16.29 6.53
CA ALA A 411 2.75 17.09 7.32
C ALA A 411 3.14 17.14 8.80
N GLU A 412 3.64 16.03 9.34
CA GLU A 412 4.09 15.94 10.74
C GLU A 412 5.53 16.43 10.95
N GLU A 413 6.27 16.78 9.90
CA GLU A 413 7.57 17.47 9.97
C GLU A 413 7.43 19.00 9.93
N ALA A 414 6.29 19.52 9.45
CA ALA A 414 6.04 20.96 9.40
C ALA A 414 5.91 21.57 10.82
N PRO A 415 6.41 22.80 11.06
CA PRO A 415 6.21 23.49 12.33
C PRO A 415 4.72 23.56 12.67
N SER A 416 4.36 23.21 13.91
CA SER A 416 2.96 23.23 14.35
C SER A 416 2.36 24.62 14.17
N GLU A 417 1.17 24.71 13.57
CA GLU A 417 0.38 25.96 13.39
C GLU A 417 0.16 26.73 14.70
N THR A 418 0.39 26.11 15.86
CA THR A 418 0.19 26.70 17.19
C THR A 418 1.37 27.52 17.71
N GLY A 419 2.53 27.56 17.05
CA GLY A 419 3.69 28.34 17.50
C GLY A 419 4.27 27.98 18.88
N MET A 420 3.67 27.01 19.58
CA MET A 420 4.15 26.53 20.87
C MET A 420 5.25 25.49 20.66
N PRO A 421 6.44 25.64 21.28
CA PRO A 421 7.43 24.58 21.30
C PRO A 421 6.82 23.32 21.94
N PRO A 422 7.23 22.11 21.50
CA PRO A 422 6.76 20.88 22.12
C PRO A 422 7.06 20.91 23.62
N ALA A 423 6.05 20.55 24.41
CA ALA A 423 6.19 20.39 25.85
C ALA A 423 7.40 19.49 26.15
N HIS A 424 8.31 19.99 26.98
CA HIS A 424 9.60 19.42 27.29
C HIS A 424 9.61 17.89 27.37
N GLY A 425 10.43 17.24 26.51
CA GLY A 425 10.74 15.82 26.60
C GLY A 425 11.37 15.20 25.35
N GLU A 426 10.96 15.62 24.15
CA GLU A 426 11.50 15.10 22.89
C GLU A 426 12.38 16.17 22.22
N ARG A 427 13.68 16.19 22.56
CA ARG A 427 14.66 16.95 21.78
C ARG A 427 14.75 16.32 20.39
N ALA A 428 14.18 17.01 19.39
CA ALA A 428 14.53 16.80 17.99
C ALA A 428 15.99 17.21 17.77
N ALA A 429 16.92 16.27 17.97
CA ALA A 429 18.30 16.44 17.56
C ALA A 429 18.44 16.00 16.09
N TYR A 430 17.96 16.84 15.18
CA TYR A 430 18.49 16.79 13.81
C TYR A 430 19.97 17.20 13.87
N PRO A 431 20.90 16.47 13.21
CA PRO A 431 22.24 16.98 13.04
C PRO A 431 22.16 18.14 12.04
N VAL A 432 22.07 19.36 12.58
CA VAL A 432 22.44 20.56 11.84
C VAL A 432 23.94 20.46 11.61
N VAL A 433 24.34 20.09 10.40
CA VAL A 433 25.69 20.36 9.92
C VAL A 433 25.84 21.89 9.90
N ARG A 434 26.34 22.45 10.99
CA ARG A 434 26.77 23.86 11.03
C ARG A 434 27.97 23.98 10.10
N GLY A 435 27.76 24.59 8.94
CA GLY A 435 28.85 25.21 8.19
C GLY A 435 29.41 26.33 9.06
N GLY A 436 30.67 26.21 9.45
CA GLY A 436 31.36 27.25 10.21
C GLY A 436 31.65 28.47 9.34
N ALA A 437 31.24 29.63 9.83
CA ALA A 437 32.06 30.84 9.91
C ALA A 437 31.26 31.88 10.69
N GLU A 438 31.66 32.12 11.94
CA GLU A 438 31.20 33.24 12.75
C GLU A 438 31.70 34.54 12.13
N ALA A 439 30.80 35.51 11.99
CA ALA A 439 31.16 36.93 11.95
C ALA A 439 31.25 37.45 13.40
N PRO A 440 31.87 38.63 13.60
CA PRO A 440 31.09 39.65 14.28
C PRO A 440 31.13 41.00 13.57
N VAL A 441 29.95 41.60 13.50
CA VAL A 441 29.70 43.00 13.18
C VAL A 441 29.97 43.85 14.42
N GLY A 442 30.62 45.01 14.21
CA GLY A 442 30.23 46.24 14.91
C GLY A 442 31.37 47.02 15.57
N SER A 443 31.71 48.19 15.00
CA SER A 443 31.43 49.51 15.60
C SER A 443 32.28 50.60 14.91
N ALA A 444 31.64 51.57 14.27
CA ALA A 444 32.23 52.88 14.05
C ALA A 444 32.26 53.65 15.38
N PRO A 445 33.30 54.47 15.61
CA PRO A 445 33.06 55.92 15.54
C PRO A 445 34.20 56.73 14.90
N GLN A 446 33.79 57.90 14.38
CA GLN A 446 34.54 59.02 13.77
C GLN A 446 34.97 58.86 12.31
#